data_AF-A0A0D8ZQL1-F1
#
_entry.id   AF-A0A0D8ZQL1-F1
#
_cell.length_a   1.000
_cell.length_b   1.000
_cell.length_c   1.000
_cell.angle_alpha   90.00
_cell.angle_beta   90.00
_cell.angle_gamma   90.00
#
_symmetry.space_group_name_H-M   'P 1'
#
loop_
_entity.id
_entity.type
_entity.pdbx_description
1 polymer ?
#
loop_
_entity_poly.entity_id
_entity_poly.type
_entity_poly.pdbx_seq_one_letter_code
_entity_poly.pdbx_strand_id
1 'polypeptide(L)' 'MNFSNDPGSICQGLDELTSIHKQIQSDLSKYRCSRCDRFGVVSGVHDYFGIIYKCSCQAVFWVINPETGDRIEEVKP' A
#
# COMPACT_ATOMS: atom_id res chain seq x y z
N MET A 1 2.75 -15.32 -40.12
CA MET A 1 1.92 -15.07 -38.93
C MET A 1 1.71 -13.56 -38.85
N ASN A 2 0.56 -13.09 -39.29
CA ASN A 2 0.23 -11.67 -39.22
C ASN A 2 -0.32 -11.41 -37.81
N PHE A 3 0.48 -10.78 -36.95
CA PHE A 3 -0.06 -10.15 -35.75
C PHE A 3 -0.82 -8.90 -36.22
N SER A 4 -2.14 -9.06 -36.44
CA SER A 4 -3.02 -7.89 -36.52
C SER A 4 -2.97 -7.20 -35.17
N ASN A 5 -2.20 -6.11 -35.09
CA ASN A 5 -2.24 -5.17 -33.98
C ASN A 5 -3.57 -4.42 -34.05
N ASP A 6 -4.62 -5.04 -33.53
CA ASP A 6 -5.88 -4.36 -33.29
C ASP A 6 -5.64 -3.31 -32.18
N PRO A 7 -5.79 -2.01 -32.46
CA PRO A 7 -5.53 -0.97 -31.47
C PRO A 7 -6.44 -1.10 -30.24
N GLY A 8 -7.61 -1.75 -30.37
CA GLY A 8 -8.50 -2.05 -29.24
C GLY A 8 -7.89 -3.01 -28.23
N SER A 9 -7.10 -3.99 -28.68
CA SER A 9 -6.41 -4.95 -27.79
C SER A 9 -5.26 -4.29 -27.01
N ILE A 10 -4.56 -3.32 -27.62
CA ILE A 10 -3.51 -2.55 -26.95
C ILE A 10 -4.12 -1.63 -25.88
N CYS A 11 -5.24 -0.96 -26.19
CA CYS A 11 -5.94 -0.11 -25.23
C CYS A 11 -6.43 -0.90 -24.00
N GLN A 12 -7.02 -2.08 -24.20
CA GLN A 12 -7.46 -2.94 -23.08
C GLN A 12 -6.30 -3.38 -22.18
N GLY A 13 -5.16 -3.79 -22.76
CA GLY A 13 -3.99 -4.17 -21.98
C GLY A 13 -3.40 -3.00 -21.16
N LEU A 14 -3.47 -1.77 -21.68
CA LEU A 14 -3.05 -0.57 -20.95
C LEU A 14 -3.97 -0.23 -19.76
N ASP A 15 -5.29 -0.41 -19.93
CA ASP A 15 -6.26 -0.23 -18.85
C ASP A 15 -6.06 -1.26 -17.72
N GLU A 16 -5.81 -2.52 -18.08
CA GLU A 16 -5.51 -3.59 -17.12
C GLU A 16 -4.22 -3.30 -16.34
N LEU A 17 -3.15 -2.91 -17.01
CA LEU A 17 -1.88 -2.53 -16.36
C LEU A 17 -2.04 -1.31 -15.46
N THR A 18 -2.85 -0.32 -15.86
CA THR A 18 -3.15 0.85 -15.04
C THR A 18 -3.92 0.48 -13.78
N SER A 19 -4.88 -0.44 -13.88
CA SER A 19 -5.61 -0.98 -12.73
C SER A 19 -4.68 -1.70 -11.76
N ILE A 20 -3.81 -2.57 -12.26
CA ILE A 20 -2.80 -3.28 -11.45
C ILE A 20 -1.89 -2.29 -10.75
N HIS A 21 -1.40 -1.26 -11.47
CA HIS A 21 -0.56 -0.24 -10.87
C HIS A 21 -1.27 0.50 -9.73
N LYS A 22 -2.53 0.89 -9.93
CA LYS A 22 -3.35 1.53 -8.89
C LYS A 22 -3.52 0.63 -7.66
N GLN A 23 -3.76 -0.66 -7.87
CA GLN A 23 -3.88 -1.62 -6.78
C GLN A 23 -2.58 -1.75 -5.98
N ILE A 24 -1.44 -1.84 -6.66
CA ILE A 24 -0.12 -1.90 -6.00
C ILE A 24 0.16 -0.61 -5.22
N GLN A 25 -0.14 0.56 -5.79
CA GLN A 25 0.04 1.83 -5.08
C GLN A 25 -0.84 1.92 -3.83
N SER A 26 -2.10 1.48 -3.94
CA SER A 26 -3.02 1.40 -2.81
C SER A 26 -2.46 0.49 -1.72
N ASP A 27 -1.98 -0.70 -2.10
CA ASP A 27 -1.42 -1.67 -1.15
C ASP A 27 -0.13 -1.15 -0.49
N LEU A 28 0.72 -0.43 -1.22
CA LEU A 28 1.94 0.15 -0.68
C LEU A 28 1.68 1.35 0.24
N SER A 29 0.59 2.08 0.03
CA SER A 29 0.26 3.29 0.80
C SER A 29 0.09 3.00 2.30
N LYS A 30 -0.39 1.81 2.66
CA LYS A 30 -0.59 1.40 4.07
C LYS A 30 0.73 1.34 4.86
N TYR A 31 1.86 1.13 4.18
CA TYR A 31 3.19 1.07 4.77
C TYR A 31 3.93 2.42 4.76
N ARG A 32 3.36 3.46 4.16
CA ARG A 32 4.00 4.78 4.04
C ARG A 32 3.51 5.76 5.09
N CYS A 33 4.40 6.61 5.58
CA CYS A 33 4.03 7.68 6.47
C CYS A 33 3.15 8.72 5.73
N SER A 34 1.98 9.03 6.28
CA SER A 34 1.04 10.01 5.71
C SER A 34 1.59 11.43 5.61
N ARG A 35 2.68 11.75 6.32
CA ARG A 35 3.28 13.10 6.33
C ARG A 35 4.48 13.28 5.43
N CYS A 36 5.39 12.31 5.40
CA CYS A 36 6.63 12.43 4.64
C CYS A 36 6.73 11.45 3.46
N ASP A 37 5.68 10.63 3.24
CA ASP A 37 5.57 9.62 2.18
C ASP A 37 6.71 8.58 2.16
N ARG A 38 7.50 8.50 3.24
CA ARG A 38 8.54 7.46 3.41
C ARG A 38 7.94 6.20 3.99
N PHE A 39 8.51 5.05 3.65
CA PHE A 39 8.17 3.79 4.30
C PHE A 39 8.40 3.86 5.81
N GLY A 40 7.43 3.37 6.58
CA GLY A 40 7.60 3.14 8.00
C GLY A 40 8.61 2.02 8.24
N VAL A 41 9.31 2.09 9.37
CA VAL A 41 10.14 1.00 9.85
C VAL A 41 9.35 0.20 10.86
N VAL A 42 9.48 -1.13 10.83
CA VAL A 42 8.86 -2.00 11.83
C VAL A 42 9.48 -1.69 13.19
N SER A 43 8.64 -1.32 14.15
CA SER A 43 9.04 -1.05 15.54
C SER A 43 8.66 -2.18 16.50
N GLY A 44 7.74 -3.04 16.11
CA GLY A 44 7.27 -4.16 16.93
C GLY A 44 6.27 -5.02 16.18
N VAL A 45 6.02 -6.21 16.72
CA VAL A 45 5.00 -7.14 16.25
C VAL A 45 4.23 -7.60 17.49
N HIS A 46 2.90 -7.61 17.41
CA HIS A 46 2.02 -8.03 18.49
C HIS A 46 0.94 -8.96 17.92
N ASP A 47 0.66 -10.08 18.57
CA ASP A 47 -0.25 -11.09 18.04
C ASP A 47 -1.67 -10.56 17.83
N TYR A 48 -2.16 -9.75 18.78
CA TYR A 48 -3.49 -9.11 18.68
C TYR A 48 -3.55 -7.88 17.77
N PHE A 49 -2.56 -6.97 17.84
CA PHE A 49 -2.64 -5.69 17.12
C PHE A 49 -2.05 -5.79 15.70
N GLY A 50 -1.07 -6.67 15.48
CA GLY A 50 -0.35 -6.83 14.22
C GLY A 50 1.04 -6.21 14.21
N ILE A 51 1.48 -5.78 13.02
CA ILE A 51 2.82 -5.19 12.82
C ILE A 51 2.76 -3.69 13.06
N ILE A 52 3.54 -3.21 14.02
CA ILE A 52 3.63 -1.81 14.42
C ILE A 52 4.72 -1.13 13.60
N TYR A 53 4.36 -0.08 12.88
CA TYR A 53 5.26 0.77 12.11
C TYR A 53 5.46 2.11 12.79
N LYS A 54 6.67 2.67 12.65
CA LYS A 54 7.01 4.03 13.04
C LYS A 54 7.69 4.77 11.91
N CYS A 55 7.62 6.10 11.92
CA CYS A 55 8.40 6.94 11.02
C CYS A 55 9.22 7.95 11.82
N SER A 56 10.46 8.23 11.40
CA SER A 56 11.32 9.19 12.11
C SER A 56 10.82 10.63 12.05
N CYS A 57 9.92 10.97 11.12
CA CYS A 57 9.43 12.34 10.98
C CYS A 57 8.36 12.73 12.03
N GLN A 58 7.80 11.76 12.74
CA GLN A 58 6.76 11.99 13.74
C GLN A 58 6.67 10.84 14.73
N ALA A 59 6.32 11.12 15.99
CA ALA A 59 6.04 10.09 17.00
C ALA A 59 4.66 9.41 16.78
N VAL A 60 4.26 9.19 15.52
CA VAL A 60 3.03 8.49 15.17
C VAL A 60 3.38 7.05 14.83
N PHE A 61 2.66 6.15 15.47
CA PHE A 61 2.67 4.72 15.19
C PHE A 61 1.40 4.38 14.43
N TRP A 62 1.52 3.45 13.48
CA TRP A 62 0.37 2.82 12.86
C TRP A 62 0.59 1.33 12.82
N VAL A 63 -0.51 0.59 12.78
CA VAL A 63 -0.49 -0.86 12.83
C VAL A 63 -1.15 -1.40 11.57
N ILE A 64 -0.62 -2.52 11.07
CA ILE A 64 -1.29 -3.30 10.03
C ILE A 64 -1.99 -4.45 10.71
N ASN A 65 -3.33 -4.46 10.66
CA ASN A 65 -4.17 -5.51 11.21
C ASN A 65 -3.76 -6.87 10.61
N PRO A 66 -3.47 -7.90 11.41
CA PRO A 66 -2.98 -9.17 10.90
C PRO A 66 -4.06 -9.99 10.18
N GLU A 67 -5.34 -9.77 10.50
CA GLU A 67 -6.48 -10.47 9.90
C GLU A 67 -6.93 -9.81 8.59
N THR A 68 -7.00 -8.48 8.55
CA THR A 68 -7.54 -7.74 7.39
C THR A 68 -6.46 -7.12 6.50
N GLY A 69 -5.26 -6.91 7.03
CA GLY A 69 -4.19 -6.18 6.34
C GLY A 69 -4.41 -4.67 6.30
N ASP A 70 -5.41 -4.14 6.99
CA ASP A 70 -5.74 -2.71 7.01
C ASP A 70 -4.81 -1.92 7.91
N ARG A 71 -4.59 -0.66 7.54
CA ARG A 71 -3.88 0.32 8.37
C ARG A 71 -4.81 0.89 9.43
N ILE A 72 -4.35 0.84 10.67
CA ILE A 72 -4.98 1.48 11.82
C ILE A 72 -3.98 2.51 12.38
N GLU A 73 -4.32 3.80 12.30
CA GLU A 73 -3.53 4.86 12.93
C GLU A 73 -3.99 5.01 14.39
N GLU A 74 -3.06 4.94 15.35
CA GLU A 74 -3.39 5.27 16.73
C GLU A 74 -3.68 6.76 16.83
N VAL A 75 -4.97 7.11 16.88
CA VAL A 75 -5.42 8.45 17.26
C VAL A 75 -5.15 8.58 18.75
N LYS A 76 -4.14 9.36 19.12
CA LYS A 76 -3.98 9.76 20.53
C LYS A 76 -5.30 10.38 21.02
N PRO A 77 -5.74 10.06 22.25
CA PRO A 77 -6.96 10.65 22.83
C PRO A 77 -6.90 12.18 22.88
#